data_AF-A0A6A5AQW5-F1
#
_entry.id   AF-A0A6A5AQW5-F1
#
_cell.length_a   1.000
_cell.length_b   1.000
_cell.length_c   1.000
_cell.angle_alpha   90.00
_cell.angle_beta   90.00
_cell.angle_gamma   90.00
#
_symmetry.space_group_name_H-M   'P 1'
#
loop_
_entity.id
_entity.type
_entity.pdbx_description
1 polymer ?
#
loop_
_entity_poly.entity_id
_entity_poly.type
_entity_poly.pdbx_seq_one_letter_code
_entity_poly.pdbx_strand_id
1 'polypeptide(L)'
;MTRTSPKAKLGGKNHINLSVDTRYPSPVAATTLVKTITRCSFAKSPRASFISLPTTHASTSKPPDSISEEEYFRLLKKTDVLGHLLRVNDNLLEAEGLLEVAEVDNSKLDAMNKHILVELQMFKAKYYESQRLFTDHIEQLTEVCLHQEALQKGHPEEAAAQVADKFKHIRLMEDLQQATTSSRLLSATDDVQSRALVVVAQLRVDQLNGFYQSYCRDLHTAENVVAEEKAKGTSIQVTEVKYAEKIETTLKHVQDQLLEEMQLTAKQNAALHDEIATLKQKLELQKQVQRQDKAALLAQQTTVTLLMQNVKADVKKRYGFVPPALDAYSLHSPPPPPPPTFRC
;
A
#
# COMPACT_ATOMS: atom_id res chain seq x y z
N MET A 1 -11.84 -47.17 4.89
CA MET A 1 -12.65 -47.45 3.69
C MET A 1 -11.89 -46.98 2.46
N THR A 2 -11.38 -47.93 1.69
CA THR A 2 -10.61 -47.76 0.47
C THR A 2 -11.53 -47.48 -0.72
N ARG A 3 -11.28 -46.42 -1.48
CA ARG A 3 -11.91 -46.23 -2.80
C ARG A 3 -10.98 -45.55 -3.80
N THR A 4 -10.12 -46.40 -4.35
CA THR A 4 -9.63 -46.50 -5.73
C THR A 4 -9.86 -45.34 -6.70
N SER A 5 -8.74 -44.78 -7.20
CA SER A 5 -8.59 -44.02 -8.44
C SER A 5 -8.99 -44.83 -9.69
N PRO A 6 -9.44 -44.20 -10.79
CA PRO A 6 -9.43 -44.84 -12.09
C PRO A 6 -8.13 -44.55 -12.86
N LYS A 7 -7.48 -45.63 -13.27
CA LYS A 7 -6.38 -45.69 -14.25
C LYS A 7 -6.80 -45.10 -15.60
N ALA A 8 -5.94 -44.27 -16.17
CA ALA A 8 -5.95 -43.89 -17.57
C ALA A 8 -5.78 -45.11 -18.49
N LYS A 9 -6.66 -45.25 -19.49
CA LYS A 9 -6.47 -46.15 -20.64
C LYS A 9 -5.89 -45.34 -21.80
N LEU A 10 -4.66 -45.68 -22.17
CA LEU A 10 -4.11 -45.41 -23.50
C LEU A 10 -4.87 -46.24 -24.55
N GLY A 11 -5.15 -45.63 -25.70
CA GLY A 11 -5.52 -46.35 -26.91
C GLY A 11 -6.58 -45.65 -27.76
N GLY A 12 -6.13 -44.79 -28.68
CA GLY A 12 -7.01 -44.17 -29.68
C GLY A 12 -6.25 -43.14 -30.51
N LYS A 13 -5.49 -43.60 -31.50
CA LYS A 13 -4.87 -42.76 -32.54
C LYS A 13 -5.97 -42.02 -33.31
N ASN A 14 -6.18 -40.75 -33.00
CA ASN A 14 -6.77 -39.80 -33.93
C ASN A 14 -5.67 -38.80 -34.29
N HIS A 15 -5.06 -39.03 -35.46
CA HIS A 15 -4.22 -38.04 -36.11
C HIS A 15 -5.11 -36.83 -36.44
N ILE A 16 -5.05 -35.79 -35.61
CA ILE A 16 -5.48 -34.47 -36.03
C ILE A 16 -4.38 -33.98 -36.96
N ASN A 17 -4.62 -34.11 -38.27
CA ASN A 17 -3.86 -33.39 -39.29
C ASN A 17 -4.08 -31.90 -39.02
N LEU A 18 -3.18 -31.29 -38.24
CA LEU A 18 -2.93 -29.87 -38.31
C LEU A 18 -2.34 -29.61 -39.69
N SER A 19 -3.20 -29.20 -40.62
CA SER A 19 -2.78 -28.58 -41.87
C SER A 19 -2.00 -27.33 -41.50
N VAL A 20 -0.68 -27.45 -41.47
CA VAL A 20 0.23 -26.31 -41.46
C VAL A 20 0.02 -25.58 -42.78
N ASP A 21 -0.82 -24.55 -42.77
CA ASP A 21 -0.98 -23.67 -43.92
C ASP A 21 0.31 -22.84 -44.04
N THR A 22 1.20 -23.26 -44.93
CA THR A 22 2.51 -22.65 -45.22
C THR A 22 2.37 -21.35 -46.02
N ARG A 23 1.44 -20.46 -45.64
CA ARG A 23 1.10 -19.25 -46.41
C ARG A 23 1.61 -17.92 -45.85
N TYR A 24 2.70 -17.94 -45.08
CA TYR A 24 3.45 -16.72 -44.76
C TYR A 24 4.96 -16.95 -44.91
N PRO A 25 5.65 -16.24 -45.82
CA PRO A 25 7.10 -16.22 -45.82
C PRO A 25 7.62 -15.30 -44.69
N SER A 26 8.74 -15.69 -44.10
CA SER A 26 9.54 -14.92 -43.13
C SER A 26 9.81 -13.48 -43.62
N PRO A 27 9.85 -12.47 -42.72
CA PRO A 27 10.03 -11.05 -43.07
C PRO A 27 11.40 -10.72 -43.67
N VAL A 28 12.34 -11.67 -43.66
CA VAL A 28 13.74 -11.46 -44.09
C VAL A 28 13.97 -11.86 -45.56
N ALA A 29 12.97 -12.43 -46.25
CA ALA A 29 13.07 -12.81 -47.66
C ALA A 29 12.39 -11.83 -48.64
N ALA A 30 11.76 -10.75 -48.15
CA ALA A 30 10.94 -9.85 -48.96
C ALA A 30 11.74 -8.78 -49.74
N THR A 31 13.04 -8.66 -49.53
CA THR A 31 13.90 -7.68 -50.23
C THR A 31 14.57 -8.22 -51.50
N THR A 32 14.38 -9.49 -51.86
CA THR A 32 15.06 -10.13 -53.01
C THR A 32 14.17 -10.62 -54.15
N LEU A 33 12.86 -10.32 -54.14
CA LEU A 33 11.93 -10.76 -55.19
C LEU A 33 11.23 -9.61 -55.95
N VAL A 34 11.93 -8.51 -56.21
CA VAL A 34 11.42 -7.41 -57.08
C VAL A 34 12.31 -7.18 -58.31
N LYS A 35 13.17 -8.14 -58.69
CA LYS A 35 14.07 -8.00 -59.85
C LYS A 35 13.84 -8.93 -61.04
N THR A 36 12.79 -9.75 -61.03
CA THR A 36 12.50 -10.66 -62.16
C THR A 36 11.02 -10.70 -62.49
N ILE A 37 10.48 -9.59 -62.98
CA ILE A 37 9.40 -9.62 -63.98
C ILE A 37 9.82 -8.66 -65.08
N THR A 38 10.71 -9.16 -65.94
CA THR A 38 11.08 -8.53 -67.20
C THR A 38 10.27 -9.19 -68.31
N ARG A 39 9.72 -8.35 -69.20
CA ARG A 39 9.12 -8.66 -70.51
C ARG A 39 7.69 -9.22 -70.52
N CYS A 40 6.72 -8.31 -70.44
CA CYS A 40 5.65 -8.28 -71.43
C CYS A 40 5.85 -7.03 -72.29
N SER A 41 6.63 -7.20 -73.36
CA SER A 41 6.73 -6.29 -74.48
C SER A 41 5.42 -6.33 -75.27
N PHE A 42 4.55 -5.33 -75.07
CA PHE A 42 3.52 -5.01 -76.06
C PHE A 42 4.15 -4.13 -77.15
N ALA A 43 4.01 -4.61 -78.37
CA ALA A 43 4.73 -4.15 -79.54
C ALA A 43 4.45 -2.67 -79.83
N LYS A 44 5.51 -1.86 -79.82
CA LYS A 44 5.57 -0.60 -80.56
C LYS A 44 5.46 -0.96 -82.05
N SER A 45 4.34 -0.64 -82.69
CA SER A 45 4.17 -0.82 -84.12
C SER A 45 5.22 0.01 -84.87
N PRO A 46 5.97 -0.58 -85.82
CA PRO A 46 6.94 0.17 -86.60
C PRO A 46 6.21 1.05 -87.62
N ARG A 47 6.40 2.36 -87.47
CA ARG A 47 5.96 3.42 -88.37
C ARG A 47 6.36 3.10 -89.82
N ALA A 48 5.38 2.92 -90.72
CA ALA A 48 5.64 2.78 -92.14
C ALA A 48 5.88 4.18 -92.75
N SER A 49 7.09 4.38 -93.26
CA SER A 49 7.55 5.57 -93.96
C SER A 49 6.71 5.85 -95.21
N PHE A 50 6.29 7.10 -95.35
CA PHE A 50 5.67 7.62 -96.57
C PHE A 50 6.71 7.79 -97.71
N ILE A 51 6.18 7.65 -98.94
CA ILE A 51 6.69 8.11 -100.26
C ILE A 51 7.66 7.19 -101.00
N SER A 52 7.20 6.73 -102.17
CA SER A 52 7.83 6.95 -103.50
C SER A 52 6.92 6.38 -104.59
N LEU A 53 6.16 7.23 -105.31
CA LEU A 53 5.66 6.89 -106.65
C LEU A 53 6.54 7.56 -107.71
N PRO A 54 6.98 6.85 -108.76
CA PRO A 54 7.68 7.48 -109.86
C PRO A 54 6.68 8.19 -110.80
N THR A 55 6.95 9.46 -111.03
CA THR A 55 6.34 10.30 -112.06
C THR A 55 6.92 9.91 -113.41
N THR A 56 6.06 9.60 -114.40
CA THR A 56 6.44 9.70 -115.81
C THR A 56 5.29 10.30 -116.61
N HIS A 57 5.47 11.55 -117.04
CA HIS A 57 4.82 12.17 -118.21
C HIS A 57 5.37 11.48 -119.49
N ALA A 58 4.76 11.48 -120.67
CA ALA A 58 4.04 12.53 -121.41
C ALA A 58 3.24 11.85 -122.57
N SER A 59 1.98 12.24 -122.83
CA SER A 59 1.52 13.28 -123.78
C SER A 59 1.53 12.92 -125.26
N THR A 60 0.33 12.87 -125.86
CA THR A 60 -0.05 13.52 -127.14
C THR A 60 -1.57 13.71 -127.09
N SER A 61 -2.09 14.90 -126.73
CA SER A 61 -2.37 16.08 -127.57
C SER A 61 -3.79 16.11 -128.17
N LYS A 62 -4.68 16.94 -127.57
CA LYS A 62 -5.76 17.73 -128.21
C LYS A 62 -6.55 18.55 -127.15
N PRO A 63 -6.94 19.81 -127.41
CA PRO A 63 -7.81 20.60 -126.51
C PRO A 63 -9.22 20.82 -127.10
N PRO A 64 -10.20 21.26 -126.30
CA PRO A 64 -10.72 20.67 -125.08
C PRO A 64 -12.03 19.92 -125.43
N ASP A 65 -11.98 18.62 -125.66
CA ASP A 65 -13.22 17.86 -125.85
C ASP A 65 -13.95 17.86 -124.51
N SER A 66 -15.17 18.41 -124.53
CA SER A 66 -16.10 18.46 -123.40
C SER A 66 -16.04 17.13 -122.66
N ILE A 67 -15.66 17.19 -121.37
CA ILE A 67 -15.59 16.02 -120.50
C ILE A 67 -16.84 15.17 -120.76
N SER A 68 -16.64 13.93 -121.22
CA SER A 68 -17.77 13.03 -121.43
C SER A 68 -18.56 12.88 -120.13
N GLU A 69 -19.87 12.81 -120.21
CA GLU A 69 -20.74 12.78 -119.02
C GLU A 69 -20.34 11.64 -118.06
N GLU A 70 -19.98 10.46 -118.59
CA GLU A 70 -19.39 9.36 -117.81
C GLU A 70 -18.09 9.73 -117.09
N GLU A 71 -17.19 10.47 -117.72
CA GLU A 71 -15.91 10.87 -117.13
C GLU A 71 -16.12 11.94 -116.07
N TYR A 72 -17.05 12.87 -116.27
CA TYR A 72 -17.46 13.88 -115.28
C TYR A 72 -18.01 13.22 -114.01
N PHE A 73 -18.98 12.30 -114.13
CA PHE A 73 -19.54 11.59 -112.98
C PHE A 73 -18.51 10.68 -112.29
N ARG A 74 -17.58 10.10 -113.05
CA ARG A 74 -16.49 9.29 -112.49
C ARG A 74 -15.49 10.15 -111.71
N LEU A 75 -15.15 11.33 -112.22
CA LEU A 75 -14.30 12.29 -111.51
C LEU A 75 -15.00 12.82 -110.26
N LEU A 76 -16.29 13.16 -110.35
CA LEU A 76 -17.11 13.59 -109.21
C LEU A 76 -17.14 12.50 -108.11
N LYS A 77 -17.41 11.24 -108.47
CA LYS A 77 -17.33 10.11 -107.53
C LYS A 77 -15.95 9.94 -106.91
N LYS A 78 -14.86 10.13 -107.67
CA LYS A 78 -13.50 10.09 -107.12
C LYS A 78 -13.24 11.22 -106.13
N THR A 79 -13.72 12.44 -106.42
CA THR A 79 -13.64 13.59 -105.51
C THR A 79 -14.46 13.35 -104.24
N ASP A 80 -15.65 12.76 -104.36
CA ASP A 80 -16.49 12.38 -103.23
C ASP A 80 -15.81 11.31 -102.34
N VAL A 81 -15.22 10.29 -102.97
CA VAL A 81 -14.45 9.25 -102.28
C VAL A 81 -13.22 9.85 -101.59
N LEU A 82 -12.50 10.77 -102.25
CA LEU A 82 -11.35 11.45 -101.66
C LEU A 82 -11.76 12.32 -100.46
N GLY A 83 -12.86 13.08 -100.59
CA GLY A 83 -13.40 13.88 -99.48
C GLY A 83 -13.92 13.01 -98.33
N HIS A 84 -14.44 11.82 -98.61
CA HIS A 84 -14.77 10.83 -97.58
C HIS A 84 -13.50 10.28 -96.90
N LEU A 85 -12.47 9.90 -97.67
CA LEU A 85 -11.21 9.40 -97.14
C LEU A 85 -10.48 10.43 -96.28
N LEU A 86 -10.48 11.71 -96.67
CA LEU A 86 -9.90 12.79 -95.86
C LEU A 86 -10.64 12.94 -94.52
N ARG A 87 -11.97 12.97 -94.53
CA ARG A 87 -12.76 13.01 -93.28
C ARG A 87 -12.53 11.80 -92.40
N VAL A 88 -12.42 10.60 -92.97
CA VAL A 88 -12.09 9.38 -92.21
C VAL A 88 -10.67 9.46 -91.64
N ASN A 89 -9.71 10.02 -92.38
CA ASN A 89 -8.35 10.21 -91.89
C ASN A 89 -8.32 11.18 -90.70
N ASP A 90 -8.99 12.33 -90.81
CA ASP A 90 -9.09 13.30 -89.71
C ASP A 90 -9.74 12.66 -88.46
N ASN A 91 -10.82 11.90 -88.64
CA ASN A 91 -11.46 11.16 -87.55
C ASN A 91 -10.55 10.09 -86.94
N LEU A 92 -9.74 9.41 -87.75
CA LEU A 92 -8.78 8.41 -87.27
C LEU A 92 -7.65 9.06 -86.47
N LEU A 93 -7.17 10.22 -86.90
CA LEU A 93 -6.14 10.98 -86.20
C LEU A 93 -6.65 11.53 -84.87
N GLU A 94 -7.90 12.00 -84.82
CA GLU A 94 -8.56 12.37 -83.56
C GLU A 94 -8.75 11.15 -82.63
N ALA A 95 -9.19 10.01 -83.17
CA ALA A 95 -9.35 8.77 -82.42
C ALA A 95 -8.00 8.24 -81.88
N GLU A 96 -6.91 8.36 -82.65
CA GLU A 96 -5.56 8.00 -82.21
C GLU A 96 -5.09 8.89 -81.06
N GLY A 97 -5.33 10.21 -81.15
CA GLY A 97 -5.05 11.13 -80.04
C GLY A 97 -5.84 10.81 -78.77
N LEU A 98 -7.13 10.46 -78.90
CA LEU A 98 -7.95 10.03 -77.76
C LEU A 98 -7.48 8.70 -77.18
N LEU A 99 -7.01 7.77 -78.01
CA LEU A 99 -6.45 6.49 -77.56
C LEU A 99 -5.17 6.70 -76.75
N GLU A 100 -4.26 7.57 -77.22
CA GLU A 100 -3.02 7.88 -76.49
C GLU A 100 -3.31 8.48 -75.11
N VAL A 101 -4.27 9.42 -75.02
CA VAL A 101 -4.72 9.99 -73.74
C VAL A 101 -5.29 8.90 -72.82
N ALA A 102 -6.13 8.01 -73.35
CA ALA A 102 -6.71 6.91 -72.59
C ALA A 102 -5.64 5.92 -72.09
N GLU A 103 -4.60 5.64 -72.88
CA GLU A 103 -3.48 4.77 -72.47
C GLU A 103 -2.65 5.38 -71.32
N VAL A 104 -2.43 6.70 -71.36
CA VAL A 104 -1.76 7.44 -70.27
C VAL A 104 -2.61 7.41 -68.99
N ASP A 105 -3.91 7.68 -69.10
CA ASP A 105 -4.82 7.63 -67.96
C ASP A 105 -4.92 6.23 -67.36
N ASN A 106 -4.95 5.19 -68.19
CA ASN A 106 -4.96 3.81 -67.72
C ASN A 106 -3.67 3.45 -66.97
N SER A 107 -2.51 3.91 -67.47
CA SER A 107 -1.21 3.74 -66.80
C SER A 107 -1.17 4.45 -65.44
N LYS A 108 -1.79 5.63 -65.34
CA LYS A 108 -1.92 6.38 -64.09
C LYS A 108 -2.85 5.68 -63.10
N LEU A 109 -3.99 5.17 -63.56
CA LEU A 109 -4.92 4.38 -62.74
C LEU A 109 -4.25 3.10 -62.22
N ASP A 110 -3.46 2.41 -63.05
CA ASP A 110 -2.68 1.25 -62.63
C ASP A 110 -1.65 1.58 -61.55
N ALA A 111 -0.96 2.72 -61.67
CA ALA A 111 -0.02 3.18 -60.65
C ALA A 111 -0.74 3.52 -59.33
N MET A 112 -1.88 4.21 -59.40
CA MET A 112 -2.72 4.50 -58.22
C MET A 112 -3.24 3.22 -57.56
N ASN A 113 -3.72 2.25 -58.34
CA ASN A 113 -4.23 0.99 -57.82
C ASN A 113 -3.15 0.19 -57.11
N LYS A 114 -1.93 0.15 -57.67
CA LYS A 114 -0.75 -0.45 -57.01
C LYS A 114 -0.43 0.24 -55.68
N HIS A 115 -0.46 1.57 -55.65
CA HIS A 115 -0.21 2.34 -54.43
C HIS A 115 -1.25 2.04 -53.34
N ILE A 116 -2.55 2.12 -53.70
CA ILE A 116 -3.67 1.84 -52.78
C ILE A 116 -3.55 0.42 -52.21
N LEU A 117 -3.17 -0.57 -53.02
CA LEU A 117 -3.00 -1.94 -52.56
C LEU A 117 -1.86 -2.07 -51.53
N VAL A 118 -0.73 -1.40 -51.75
CA VAL A 118 0.39 -1.37 -50.80
C VAL A 118 -0.02 -0.70 -49.49
N GLU A 119 -0.70 0.44 -49.56
CA GLU A 119 -1.21 1.12 -48.36
C GLU A 119 -2.20 0.26 -47.59
N LEU A 120 -3.13 -0.40 -48.27
CA LEU A 120 -4.09 -1.32 -47.64
C LEU A 120 -3.36 -2.45 -46.89
N GLN A 121 -2.33 -3.04 -47.49
CA GLN A 121 -1.53 -4.08 -46.84
C GLN A 121 -0.78 -3.54 -45.62
N MET A 122 -0.20 -2.34 -45.72
CA MET A 122 0.45 -1.68 -44.59
C MET A 122 -0.53 -1.39 -43.45
N PHE A 123 -1.72 -0.88 -43.75
CA PHE A 123 -2.75 -0.61 -42.73
C PHE A 123 -3.25 -1.90 -42.08
N LYS A 124 -3.47 -2.98 -42.85
CA LYS A 124 -3.81 -4.29 -42.28
C LYS A 124 -2.74 -4.81 -41.34
N ALA A 125 -1.46 -4.72 -41.72
CA ALA A 125 -0.36 -5.13 -40.86
C ALA A 125 -0.32 -4.33 -39.54
N LYS A 126 -0.47 -3.00 -39.62
CA LYS A 126 -0.55 -2.14 -38.42
C LYS A 126 -1.76 -2.45 -37.55
N TYR A 127 -2.90 -2.74 -38.16
CA TYR A 127 -4.14 -3.08 -37.45
C TYR A 127 -3.99 -4.38 -36.66
N TYR A 128 -3.50 -5.46 -37.28
CA TYR A 128 -3.31 -6.73 -36.58
C TYR A 128 -2.22 -6.66 -35.50
N GLU A 129 -1.15 -5.88 -35.72
CA GLU A 129 -0.14 -5.67 -34.68
C GLU A 129 -0.70 -4.88 -33.49
N SER A 130 -1.50 -3.85 -33.75
CA SER A 130 -2.20 -3.09 -32.70
C SER A 130 -3.17 -3.99 -31.92
N GLN A 131 -3.93 -4.84 -32.62
CA GLN A 131 -4.84 -5.81 -32.00
C GLN A 131 -4.07 -6.82 -31.13
N ARG A 132 -2.92 -7.31 -31.60
CA ARG A 132 -2.02 -8.21 -30.84
C ARG A 132 -1.54 -7.54 -29.56
N LEU A 133 -0.95 -6.35 -29.65
CA LEU A 133 -0.46 -5.60 -28.49
C LEU A 133 -1.58 -5.29 -27.48
N PHE A 134 -2.77 -4.92 -27.98
CA PHE A 134 -3.91 -4.68 -27.10
C PHE A 134 -4.36 -5.96 -26.38
N THR A 135 -4.34 -7.11 -27.06
CA THR A 135 -4.63 -8.41 -26.47
C THR A 135 -3.60 -8.76 -25.38
N ASP A 136 -2.31 -8.56 -25.64
CA ASP A 136 -1.23 -8.78 -24.67
C ASP A 136 -1.42 -7.92 -23.41
N HIS A 137 -1.83 -6.64 -23.56
CA HIS A 137 -2.11 -5.78 -22.41
C HIS A 137 -3.33 -6.23 -21.61
N ILE A 138 -4.40 -6.71 -22.26
CA ILE A 138 -5.57 -7.25 -21.55
C ILE A 138 -5.20 -8.54 -20.81
N GLU A 139 -4.31 -9.35 -21.37
CA GLU A 139 -3.79 -10.55 -20.69
C GLU A 139 -3.03 -10.17 -19.41
N GLN A 140 -2.17 -9.14 -19.47
CA GLN A 140 -1.48 -8.61 -18.29
C GLN A 140 -2.46 -8.06 -17.25
N LEU A 141 -3.49 -7.31 -17.67
CA LEU A 141 -4.54 -6.86 -16.75
C LEU A 141 -5.30 -8.04 -16.13
N THR A 142 -5.55 -9.09 -16.91
CA THR A 142 -6.19 -10.32 -16.43
C THR A 142 -5.32 -11.03 -15.40
N GLU A 143 -4.00 -11.08 -15.61
CA GLU A 143 -3.04 -11.62 -14.65
C GLU A 143 -3.12 -10.88 -13.31
N VAL A 144 -3.11 -9.54 -13.33
CA VAL A 144 -3.23 -8.73 -12.11
C VAL A 144 -4.56 -8.99 -11.40
N CYS A 145 -5.68 -9.04 -12.14
CA CYS A 145 -6.98 -9.36 -11.56
C CYS A 145 -6.98 -10.74 -10.89
N LEU A 146 -6.51 -11.78 -11.58
CA LEU A 146 -6.47 -13.14 -11.05
C LEU A 146 -5.54 -13.26 -9.83
N HIS A 147 -4.42 -12.55 -9.85
CA HIS A 147 -3.50 -12.48 -8.71
C HIS A 147 -4.22 -11.92 -7.48
N GLN A 148 -4.90 -10.78 -7.65
CA GLN A 148 -5.63 -10.13 -6.57
C GLN A 148 -6.81 -10.99 -6.06
N GLU A 149 -7.55 -11.65 -6.96
CA GLU A 149 -8.61 -12.59 -6.58
C GLU A 149 -8.07 -13.76 -5.73
N ALA A 150 -6.90 -14.29 -6.08
CA ALA A 150 -6.26 -15.37 -5.33
C ALA A 150 -5.80 -14.89 -3.94
N LEU A 151 -5.23 -13.69 -3.84
CA LEU A 151 -4.88 -13.07 -2.56
C LEU A 151 -6.12 -12.88 -1.67
N GLN A 152 -7.23 -12.40 -2.22
CA GLN A 152 -8.49 -12.25 -1.48
C GLN A 152 -9.07 -13.58 -0.98
N LYS A 153 -8.80 -14.69 -1.70
CA LYS A 153 -9.16 -16.05 -1.26
C LYS A 153 -8.21 -16.60 -0.17
N GLY A 154 -7.20 -15.85 0.24
CA GLY A 154 -6.25 -16.23 1.28
C GLY A 154 -5.10 -17.09 0.78
N HIS A 155 -4.84 -17.14 -0.53
CA HIS A 155 -3.64 -17.80 -1.03
C HIS A 155 -2.39 -16.98 -0.71
N PRO A 156 -1.24 -17.62 -0.44
CA PRO A 156 0.03 -16.92 -0.29
C PRO A 156 0.46 -16.30 -1.62
N GLU A 157 1.26 -15.24 -1.56
CA GLU A 157 1.66 -14.41 -2.71
C GLU A 157 2.26 -15.23 -3.85
N GLU A 158 3.16 -16.18 -3.54
CA GLU A 158 3.76 -17.07 -4.54
C GLU A 158 2.75 -17.97 -5.24
N ALA A 159 1.77 -18.50 -4.50
CA ALA A 159 0.72 -19.34 -5.07
C ALA A 159 -0.25 -18.52 -5.92
N ALA A 160 -0.59 -17.31 -5.47
CA ALA A 160 -1.42 -16.37 -6.22
C ALA A 160 -0.76 -15.97 -7.55
N ALA A 161 0.56 -15.72 -7.57
CA ALA A 161 1.32 -15.43 -8.79
C ALA A 161 1.32 -16.63 -9.75
N GLN A 162 1.54 -17.84 -9.24
CA GLN A 162 1.50 -19.05 -10.08
C GLN A 162 0.11 -19.32 -10.66
N VAL A 163 -0.95 -19.05 -9.92
CA VAL A 163 -2.34 -19.19 -10.42
C VAL A 163 -2.59 -18.15 -11.52
N ALA A 164 -2.25 -16.89 -11.28
CA ALA A 164 -2.43 -15.83 -12.27
C ALA A 164 -1.71 -16.15 -13.59
N ASP A 165 -0.44 -16.53 -13.53
CA ASP A 165 0.36 -16.83 -14.72
C ASP A 165 -0.20 -18.04 -15.52
N LYS A 166 -0.65 -19.09 -14.82
CA LYS A 166 -1.21 -20.29 -15.46
C LYS A 166 -2.57 -20.05 -16.10
N PHE A 167 -3.39 -19.16 -15.54
CA PHE A 167 -4.79 -19.01 -15.94
C PHE A 167 -5.08 -17.72 -16.73
N LYS A 168 -4.15 -16.75 -16.80
CA LYS A 168 -4.38 -15.46 -17.50
C LYS A 168 -4.85 -15.65 -18.94
N HIS A 169 -4.18 -16.51 -19.71
CA HIS A 169 -4.51 -16.76 -21.10
C HIS A 169 -5.87 -17.44 -21.25
N ILE A 170 -6.12 -18.47 -20.44
CA ILE A 170 -7.38 -19.23 -20.46
C ILE A 170 -8.55 -18.31 -20.14
N ARG A 171 -8.41 -17.50 -19.08
CA ARG A 171 -9.45 -16.59 -18.63
C ARG A 171 -9.72 -15.48 -19.66
N LEU A 172 -8.68 -14.94 -20.28
CA LEU A 172 -8.83 -13.98 -21.37
C LEU A 172 -9.62 -14.58 -22.55
N MET A 173 -9.27 -15.80 -22.97
CA MET A 173 -9.94 -16.46 -24.09
C MET A 173 -11.41 -16.77 -23.79
N GLU A 174 -11.73 -17.20 -22.57
CA GLU A 174 -13.11 -17.42 -22.11
C GLU A 174 -13.93 -16.12 -22.16
N ASP A 175 -13.39 -15.03 -21.59
CA ASP A 175 -14.09 -13.75 -21.55
C ASP A 175 -14.24 -13.13 -22.94
N LEU A 176 -13.24 -13.31 -23.83
CA LEU A 176 -13.35 -12.90 -25.23
C LEU A 176 -14.41 -13.70 -25.98
N GLN A 177 -14.47 -15.00 -25.78
CA GLN A 177 -15.53 -15.83 -26.37
C GLN A 177 -16.91 -15.39 -25.85
N GLN A 178 -17.03 -15.10 -24.56
CA GLN A 178 -18.27 -14.62 -23.96
C GLN A 178 -18.66 -13.24 -24.49
N ALA A 179 -17.73 -12.30 -24.61
CA ALA A 179 -17.98 -10.97 -25.16
C ALA A 179 -18.36 -11.04 -26.65
N THR A 180 -17.72 -11.91 -27.41
CA THR A 180 -18.02 -12.13 -28.84
C THR A 180 -19.41 -12.73 -29.03
N THR A 181 -19.80 -13.71 -28.21
CA THR A 181 -21.13 -14.34 -28.27
C THR A 181 -22.26 -13.46 -27.74
N SER A 182 -21.96 -12.57 -26.79
CA SER A 182 -22.92 -11.62 -26.21
C SER A 182 -23.18 -10.43 -27.13
N SER A 183 -22.21 -10.07 -27.97
CA SER A 183 -22.42 -9.12 -29.05
C SER A 183 -23.37 -9.75 -30.08
N ARG A 184 -24.62 -9.28 -30.15
CA ARG A 184 -25.69 -9.78 -31.05
C ARG A 184 -25.39 -9.69 -32.56
N LEU A 185 -24.13 -9.56 -32.96
CA LEU A 185 -23.68 -9.41 -34.33
C LEU A 185 -23.13 -10.75 -34.83
N LEU A 186 -23.98 -11.48 -35.56
CA LEU A 186 -23.67 -12.73 -36.30
C LEU A 186 -22.67 -12.52 -37.47
N SER A 187 -21.88 -11.45 -37.46
CA SER A 187 -20.95 -11.11 -38.52
C SER A 187 -19.52 -11.21 -37.99
N ALA A 188 -18.79 -12.24 -38.40
CA ALA A 188 -17.36 -12.43 -38.12
C ALA A 188 -16.49 -11.44 -38.93
N THR A 189 -16.77 -10.16 -38.80
CA THR A 189 -15.92 -9.08 -39.32
C THR A 189 -14.91 -8.69 -38.26
N ASP A 190 -13.71 -8.29 -38.68
CA ASP A 190 -12.60 -7.88 -37.79
C ASP A 190 -13.03 -6.87 -36.69
N ASP A 191 -14.02 -6.01 -36.99
CA ASP A 191 -14.61 -5.05 -36.04
C ASP A 191 -15.26 -5.71 -34.80
N VAL A 192 -15.81 -6.93 -34.91
CA VAL A 192 -16.43 -7.63 -33.77
C VAL A 192 -15.39 -8.10 -32.76
N GLN A 193 -14.22 -8.57 -33.23
CA GLN A 193 -13.14 -8.97 -32.34
C GLN A 193 -12.53 -7.77 -31.60
N SER A 194 -12.32 -6.65 -32.30
CA SER A 194 -11.85 -5.41 -31.65
C SER A 194 -12.82 -4.92 -30.57
N ARG A 195 -14.14 -4.96 -30.84
CA ARG A 195 -15.15 -4.59 -29.84
C ARG A 195 -15.17 -5.54 -28.65
N ALA A 196 -15.03 -6.85 -28.88
CA ALA A 196 -14.95 -7.83 -27.79
C ALA A 196 -13.74 -7.57 -26.89
N LEU A 197 -12.57 -7.26 -27.46
CA LEU A 197 -11.38 -6.86 -26.70
C LEU A 197 -11.64 -5.62 -25.85
N VAL A 198 -12.32 -4.59 -26.38
CA VAL A 198 -12.67 -3.38 -25.60
C VAL A 198 -13.61 -3.72 -24.44
N VAL A 199 -14.60 -4.59 -24.64
CA VAL A 199 -15.51 -5.02 -23.57
C VAL A 199 -14.75 -5.75 -22.46
N VAL A 200 -13.85 -6.67 -22.81
CA VAL A 200 -13.04 -7.39 -21.82
C VAL A 200 -12.06 -6.45 -21.10
N ALA A 201 -11.46 -5.50 -21.82
CA ALA A 201 -10.60 -4.48 -21.21
C ALA A 201 -11.35 -3.66 -20.16
N GLN A 202 -12.56 -3.19 -20.49
CA GLN A 202 -13.39 -2.42 -19.56
C GLN A 202 -13.76 -3.27 -18.33
N LEU A 203 -14.14 -4.54 -18.54
CA LEU A 203 -14.44 -5.47 -17.45
C LEU A 203 -13.25 -5.60 -16.49
N ARG A 204 -12.01 -5.70 -17.00
CA ARG A 204 -10.80 -5.79 -16.16
C ARG A 204 -10.52 -4.49 -15.41
N VAL A 205 -10.68 -3.35 -16.06
CA VAL A 205 -10.53 -2.04 -15.40
C VAL A 205 -11.54 -1.88 -14.27
N ASP A 206 -12.80 -2.25 -14.50
CA ASP A 206 -13.86 -2.18 -13.49
C ASP A 206 -13.58 -3.11 -12.30
N GLN A 207 -13.06 -4.32 -12.56
CA GLN A 207 -12.60 -5.25 -11.50
C GLN A 207 -11.47 -4.65 -10.66
N LEU A 208 -10.44 -4.09 -11.29
CA LEU A 208 -9.32 -3.44 -10.59
C LEU A 208 -9.78 -2.24 -9.76
N ASN A 209 -10.68 -1.41 -10.30
CA ASN A 209 -11.29 -0.32 -9.56
C ASN A 209 -12.07 -0.81 -8.34
N GLY A 210 -12.78 -1.95 -8.47
CA GLY A 210 -13.45 -2.61 -7.36
C GLY A 210 -12.48 -3.05 -6.25
N PHE A 211 -11.35 -3.65 -6.63
CA PHE A 211 -10.30 -4.03 -5.67
C PHE A 211 -9.70 -2.82 -4.97
N TYR A 212 -9.38 -1.76 -5.72
CA TYR A 212 -8.87 -0.51 -5.19
C TYR A 212 -9.83 0.10 -4.14
N GLN A 213 -11.12 0.20 -4.47
CA GLN A 213 -12.14 0.70 -3.54
C GLN A 213 -12.29 -0.16 -2.29
N SER A 214 -12.11 -1.49 -2.40
CA SER A 214 -12.08 -2.37 -1.22
C SER A 214 -10.87 -2.03 -0.34
N TYR A 215 -9.69 -1.94 -0.92
CA TYR A 215 -8.47 -1.64 -0.19
C TYR A 215 -8.54 -0.28 0.53
N CYS A 216 -9.08 0.76 -0.12
CA CYS A 216 -9.30 2.05 0.52
C CYS A 216 -10.24 1.96 1.74
N ARG A 217 -11.31 1.14 1.65
CA ARG A 217 -12.23 0.94 2.79
C ARG A 217 -11.56 0.18 3.92
N ASP A 218 -10.80 -0.87 3.61
CA ASP A 218 -10.09 -1.68 4.60
C ASP A 218 -9.01 -0.85 5.31
N LEU A 219 -8.26 -0.04 4.56
CA LEU A 219 -7.27 0.89 5.09
C LEU A 219 -7.92 1.91 6.04
N HIS A 220 -9.01 2.56 5.61
CA HIS A 220 -9.72 3.52 6.45
C HIS A 220 -10.26 2.88 7.74
N THR A 221 -10.75 1.64 7.65
CA THR A 221 -11.20 0.88 8.82
C THR A 221 -10.05 0.60 9.78
N ALA A 222 -8.89 0.18 9.27
CA ALA A 222 -7.70 -0.06 10.07
C ALA A 222 -7.19 1.23 10.74
N GLU A 223 -7.19 2.35 10.01
CA GLU A 223 -6.83 3.67 10.56
C GLU A 223 -7.76 4.09 11.70
N ASN A 224 -9.07 3.88 11.56
CA ASN A 224 -10.04 4.18 12.61
C ASN A 224 -9.82 3.32 13.86
N VAL A 225 -9.56 2.02 13.70
CA VAL A 225 -9.21 1.14 14.83
C VAL A 225 -7.95 1.62 15.54
N VAL A 226 -6.90 1.97 14.79
CA VAL A 226 -5.66 2.52 15.37
C VAL A 226 -5.91 3.83 16.10
N ALA A 227 -6.75 4.71 15.56
CA ALA A 227 -7.12 5.97 16.20
C ALA A 227 -7.90 5.75 17.50
N GLU A 228 -8.86 4.81 17.51
CA GLU A 228 -9.61 4.43 18.71
C GLU A 228 -8.71 3.83 19.79
N GLU A 229 -7.81 2.91 19.43
CA GLU A 229 -6.87 2.32 20.39
C GLU A 229 -5.91 3.36 20.96
N LYS A 230 -5.44 4.33 20.15
CA LYS A 230 -4.66 5.47 20.64
C LYS A 230 -5.47 6.34 21.61
N ALA A 231 -6.73 6.62 21.31
CA ALA A 231 -7.59 7.41 22.19
C ALA A 231 -7.84 6.70 23.54
N LYS A 232 -8.08 5.38 23.52
CA LYS A 232 -8.17 4.56 24.74
C LYS A 232 -6.87 4.58 25.52
N GLY A 233 -5.72 4.44 24.86
CA GLY A 233 -4.40 4.54 25.49
C GLY A 233 -4.18 5.87 26.22
N THR A 234 -4.52 7.00 25.58
CA THR A 234 -4.46 8.33 26.21
C THR A 234 -5.39 8.43 27.42
N SER A 235 -6.60 7.88 27.32
CA SER A 235 -7.56 7.86 28.44
C SER A 235 -6.99 7.09 29.64
N ILE A 236 -6.39 5.93 29.40
CA ILE A 236 -5.72 5.12 30.44
C ILE A 236 -4.61 5.93 31.11
N GLN A 237 -3.71 6.55 30.34
CA GLN A 237 -2.64 7.39 30.89
C GLN A 237 -3.17 8.53 31.77
N VAL A 238 -4.23 9.22 31.35
CA VAL A 238 -4.85 10.28 32.16
C VAL A 238 -5.42 9.72 33.47
N THR A 239 -6.02 8.53 33.46
CA THR A 239 -6.51 7.88 34.68
C THR A 239 -5.39 7.42 35.61
N GLU A 240 -4.29 6.92 35.06
CA GLU A 240 -3.10 6.52 35.83
C GLU A 240 -2.47 7.73 36.53
N VAL A 241 -2.32 8.86 35.83
CA VAL A 241 -1.82 10.11 36.44
C VAL A 241 -2.72 10.57 37.58
N LYS A 242 -4.05 10.60 37.38
CA LYS A 242 -4.99 10.97 38.44
C LYS A 242 -4.92 10.04 39.65
N TYR A 243 -4.72 8.74 39.43
CA TYR A 243 -4.59 7.77 40.51
C TYR A 243 -3.26 7.95 41.27
N ALA A 244 -2.16 8.20 40.55
CA ALA A 244 -0.86 8.51 41.13
C ALA A 244 -0.91 9.79 41.97
N GLU A 245 -1.50 10.88 41.46
CA GLU A 245 -1.72 12.14 42.19
C GLU A 245 -2.55 11.92 43.47
N LYS A 246 -3.60 11.08 43.40
CA LYS A 246 -4.41 10.74 44.57
C LYS A 246 -3.62 9.95 45.61
N ILE A 247 -2.76 9.02 45.20
CA ILE A 247 -1.89 8.29 46.11
C ILE A 247 -0.88 9.24 46.76
N GLU A 248 -0.24 10.11 45.97
CA GLU A 248 0.78 11.04 46.46
C GLU A 248 0.19 12.03 47.48
N THR A 249 -0.99 12.59 47.20
CA THR A 249 -1.71 13.46 48.15
C THR A 249 -2.11 12.74 49.42
N THR A 250 -2.56 11.49 49.33
CA THR A 250 -2.90 10.67 50.51
C THR A 250 -1.65 10.34 51.34
N LEU A 251 -0.54 9.96 50.70
CA LEU A 251 0.73 9.69 51.37
C LEU A 251 1.27 10.93 52.08
N LYS A 252 1.21 12.09 51.42
CA LYS A 252 1.61 13.36 52.02
C LYS A 252 0.77 13.70 53.25
N HIS A 253 -0.56 13.52 53.16
CA HIS A 253 -1.44 13.76 54.31
C HIS A 253 -1.12 12.85 55.50
N VAL A 254 -0.88 11.55 55.26
CA VAL A 254 -0.48 10.61 56.32
C VAL A 254 0.89 10.97 56.90
N GLN A 255 1.83 11.41 56.05
CA GLN A 255 3.15 11.87 56.49
C GLN A 255 3.05 13.11 57.38
N ASP A 256 2.23 14.09 57.00
CA ASP A 256 2.00 15.31 57.77
C ASP A 256 1.33 14.99 59.13
N GLN A 257 0.33 14.11 59.15
CA GLN A 257 -0.30 13.64 60.40
C GLN A 257 0.69 12.95 61.32
N LEU A 258 1.51 12.03 60.79
CA LEU A 258 2.52 11.33 61.58
C LEU A 258 3.58 12.29 62.14
N LEU A 259 3.95 13.32 61.37
CA LEU A 259 4.87 14.36 61.82
C LEU A 259 4.27 15.16 62.98
N GLU A 260 3.00 15.53 62.90
CA GLU A 260 2.28 16.22 63.98
C GLU A 260 2.18 15.36 65.24
N GLU A 261 1.82 14.08 65.12
CA GLU A 261 1.78 13.13 66.24
C GLU A 261 3.15 12.99 66.89
N MET A 262 4.21 12.80 66.10
CA MET A 262 5.57 12.69 66.60
C MET A 262 6.01 13.96 67.34
N GLN A 263 5.68 15.15 66.83
CA GLN A 263 5.97 16.41 67.50
C GLN A 263 5.20 16.55 68.82
N LEU A 264 3.93 16.12 68.87
CA LEU A 264 3.14 16.11 70.09
C LEU A 264 3.73 15.15 71.13
N THR A 265 4.07 13.92 70.73
CA THR A 265 4.72 12.94 71.60
C THR A 265 6.06 13.45 72.11
N ALA A 266 6.87 14.11 71.26
CA ALA A 266 8.13 14.72 71.69
C ALA A 266 7.92 15.82 72.75
N LYS A 267 6.90 16.66 72.60
CA LYS A 267 6.54 17.69 73.61
C LYS A 267 6.06 17.05 74.93
N GLN A 268 5.22 16.02 74.85
CA GLN A 268 4.77 15.29 76.03
C GLN A 268 5.94 14.62 76.77
N ASN A 269 6.86 13.99 76.03
CA ASN A 269 8.07 13.41 76.60
C ASN A 269 8.97 14.45 77.28
N ALA A 270 9.14 15.63 76.67
CA ALA A 270 9.90 16.72 77.29
C ALA A 270 9.26 17.17 78.61
N ALA A 271 7.94 17.37 78.64
CA ALA A 271 7.20 17.74 79.85
C ALA A 271 7.33 16.68 80.96
N LEU A 272 7.23 15.38 80.61
CA LEU A 272 7.44 14.28 81.56
C LEU A 272 8.88 14.25 82.09
N HIS A 273 9.88 14.53 81.25
CA HIS A 273 11.27 14.63 81.70
C HIS A 273 11.48 15.79 82.69
N ASP A 274 10.86 16.94 82.47
CA ASP A 274 10.91 18.09 83.39
C ASP A 274 10.21 17.77 84.73
N GLU A 275 9.07 17.08 84.68
CA GLU A 275 8.38 16.63 85.90
C GLU A 275 9.23 15.63 86.69
N ILE A 276 9.85 14.66 86.01
CA ILE A 276 10.79 13.71 86.63
C ILE A 276 11.98 14.45 87.26
N ALA A 277 12.54 15.45 86.59
CA ALA A 277 13.64 16.25 87.14
C ALA A 277 13.21 17.01 88.41
N THR A 278 12.01 17.61 88.38
CA THR A 278 11.43 18.32 89.53
C THR A 278 11.17 17.38 90.71
N LEU A 279 10.61 16.19 90.46
CA LEU A 279 10.37 15.18 91.48
C LEU A 279 11.68 14.66 92.08
N LYS A 280 12.72 14.44 91.26
CA LYS A 280 14.06 14.08 91.75
C LYS A 280 14.65 15.16 92.66
N GLN A 281 14.51 16.44 92.30
CA GLN A 281 14.99 17.55 93.13
C GLN A 281 14.25 17.60 94.47
N LYS A 282 12.92 17.47 94.46
CA LYS A 282 12.11 17.41 95.70
C LYS A 282 12.52 16.24 96.59
N LEU A 283 12.77 15.08 96.01
CA LEU A 283 13.21 13.88 96.72
C LEU A 283 14.61 14.05 97.36
N GLU A 284 15.56 14.69 96.67
CA GLU A 284 16.88 14.97 97.26
C GLU A 284 16.80 16.02 98.37
N LEU A 285 15.97 17.05 98.21
CA LEU A 285 15.72 18.04 99.26
C LEU A 285 15.07 17.40 100.48
N GLN A 286 14.10 16.51 100.29
CA GLN A 286 13.50 15.73 101.37
C GLN A 286 14.53 14.83 102.08
N LYS A 287 15.42 14.16 101.35
CA LYS A 287 16.53 13.40 101.94
C LYS A 287 17.48 14.27 102.73
N GLN A 288 17.77 15.49 102.26
CA GLN A 288 18.61 16.44 102.98
C GLN A 288 17.96 16.90 104.29
N VAL A 289 16.67 17.24 104.27
CA VAL A 289 15.89 17.57 105.47
C VAL A 289 15.92 16.39 106.45
N GLN A 290 15.66 15.16 106.00
CA GLN A 290 15.75 13.97 106.86
C GLN A 290 17.15 13.78 107.46
N ARG A 291 18.22 14.05 106.71
CA ARG A 291 19.61 14.01 107.25
C ARG A 291 19.83 15.10 108.30
N GLN A 292 19.33 16.31 108.09
CA GLN A 292 19.42 17.41 109.04
C GLN A 292 18.63 17.13 110.32
N ASP A 293 17.40 16.64 110.20
CA ASP A 293 16.57 16.24 111.34
C ASP A 293 17.22 15.12 112.13
N LYS A 294 17.78 14.11 111.44
CA LYS A 294 18.53 13.03 112.09
C LYS A 294 19.77 13.55 112.81
N ALA A 295 20.51 14.50 112.22
CA ALA A 295 21.67 15.12 112.85
C ALA A 295 21.26 15.98 114.06
N ALA A 296 20.17 16.74 113.97
CA ALA A 296 19.62 17.53 115.06
C ALA A 296 19.13 16.64 116.21
N LEU A 297 18.46 15.53 115.90
CA LEU A 297 18.04 14.52 116.88
C LEU A 297 19.25 13.94 117.62
N LEU A 298 20.32 13.57 116.90
CA LEU A 298 21.56 13.06 117.51
C LEU A 298 22.25 14.13 118.37
N ALA A 299 22.28 15.39 117.94
CA ALA A 299 22.83 16.50 118.71
C ALA A 299 22.03 16.76 120.00
N GLN A 300 20.69 16.69 119.91
CA GLN A 300 19.81 16.80 121.06
C GLN A 300 20.01 15.60 122.02
N GLN A 301 20.09 14.38 121.49
CA GLN A 301 20.37 13.17 122.28
C GLN A 301 21.71 13.30 123.03
N THR A 302 22.75 13.83 122.37
CA THR A 302 24.05 14.09 122.99
C THR A 302 23.95 15.13 124.09
N THR A 303 23.24 16.24 123.86
CA THR A 303 23.01 17.29 124.86
C THR A 303 22.25 16.76 126.09
N VAL A 304 21.18 16.00 125.87
CA VAL A 304 20.40 15.38 126.96
C VAL A 304 21.27 14.39 127.73
N THR A 305 22.09 13.59 127.05
CA THR A 305 23.03 12.65 127.69
C THR A 305 24.04 13.39 128.57
N LEU A 306 24.57 14.52 128.10
CA LEU A 306 25.56 15.32 128.83
C LEU A 306 24.93 16.04 130.02
N LEU A 307 23.70 16.55 129.87
CA LEU A 307 22.90 17.07 130.98
C LEU A 307 22.61 15.98 132.03
N MET A 308 22.21 14.79 131.58
CA MET A 308 22.00 13.64 132.46
C MET A 308 23.28 13.26 133.21
N GLN A 309 24.44 13.28 132.56
CA GLN A 309 25.73 13.07 133.23
C GLN A 309 26.04 14.17 134.26
N ASN A 310 25.80 15.43 133.92
CA ASN A 310 26.00 16.56 134.84
C ASN A 310 25.07 16.46 136.06
N VAL A 311 23.79 16.14 135.88
CA VAL A 311 22.85 15.89 136.97
C VAL A 311 23.30 14.71 137.84
N LYS A 312 23.74 13.59 137.23
CA LYS A 312 24.33 12.47 137.97
C LYS A 312 25.54 12.90 138.80
N ALA A 313 26.45 13.69 138.22
CA ALA A 313 27.64 14.19 138.90
C ALA A 313 27.28 15.13 140.06
N ASP A 314 26.34 16.05 139.88
CA ASP A 314 25.90 16.99 140.91
C ASP A 314 25.18 16.29 142.07
N VAL A 315 24.31 15.32 141.77
CA VAL A 315 23.64 14.51 142.80
C VAL A 315 24.66 13.68 143.58
N LYS A 316 25.62 13.06 142.89
CA LYS A 316 26.73 12.33 143.54
C LYS A 316 27.55 13.24 144.45
N LYS A 317 27.81 14.48 144.02
CA LYS A 317 28.61 15.46 144.76
C LYS A 317 27.88 16.00 146.00
N ARG A 318 26.56 16.16 145.94
CA ARG A 318 25.74 16.68 147.07
C ARG A 318 25.29 15.60 148.06
N TYR A 319 25.05 14.37 147.61
CA TYR A 319 24.42 13.32 148.41
C TYR A 319 25.26 12.04 148.56
N GLY A 320 26.47 11.98 147.99
CA GLY A 320 27.40 10.86 148.13
C GLY A 320 27.04 9.59 147.33
N PHE A 321 25.87 9.54 146.69
CA PHE A 321 25.34 8.40 145.93
C PHE A 321 24.51 8.86 144.72
N VAL A 322 24.41 8.03 143.67
CA VAL A 322 23.60 8.30 142.46
C VAL A 322 22.33 7.45 142.50
N PRO A 323 21.12 8.04 142.51
CA PRO A 323 19.87 7.31 142.49
C PRO A 323 19.71 6.37 141.28
N PRO A 324 19.25 5.11 141.45
CA PRO A 324 19.06 4.15 140.35
C PRO A 324 18.09 4.62 139.25
N ALA A 325 17.14 5.50 139.58
CA ALA A 325 16.21 6.07 138.61
C ALA A 325 16.90 6.90 137.51
N LEU A 326 18.10 7.45 137.77
CA LEU A 326 18.87 8.19 136.77
C LEU A 326 19.64 7.26 135.82
N ASP A 327 19.85 5.99 136.17
CA ASP A 327 20.44 4.98 135.28
C ASP A 327 19.45 4.39 134.29
N ALA A 328 18.16 4.40 134.64
CA ALA A 328 17.08 3.90 133.77
C ALA A 328 16.79 4.79 132.53
N TYR A 329 17.24 6.06 132.54
CA TYR A 329 17.02 7.01 131.44
C TYR A 329 18.16 7.05 130.40
N SER A 330 19.00 6.03 130.34
CA SER A 330 19.95 5.87 129.22
C SER A 330 19.15 5.81 127.91
N LEU A 331 19.13 6.92 127.17
CA LEU A 331 18.47 7.07 125.87
C LEU A 331 19.18 6.22 124.82
N HIS A 332 18.96 4.90 124.87
CA HIS A 332 19.28 3.97 123.80
C HIS A 332 17.95 3.41 123.30
N SER A 333 17.30 4.14 122.39
CA SER A 333 16.17 3.59 121.63
C SER A 333 16.74 2.93 120.36
N PRO A 334 16.44 1.66 120.06
CA PRO A 334 16.90 1.02 118.83
C PRO A 334 16.25 1.69 117.61
N PRO A 335 16.91 1.67 116.43
CA PRO A 335 16.40 2.30 115.23
C PRO A 335 15.07 1.67 114.79
N PRO A 336 14.10 2.45 114.28
CA PRO A 336 12.86 1.91 113.73
C PRO A 336 13.15 1.04 112.49
N PRO A 337 12.36 -0.02 112.25
CA PRO A 337 12.56 -0.92 111.12
C PRO A 337 12.36 -0.21 109.77
N PRO A 338 13.05 -0.66 108.69
CA PRO A 338 12.95 -0.05 107.38
C PRO A 338 11.52 -0.18 106.79
N PRO A 339 11.04 0.81 106.02
CA PRO A 339 9.75 0.75 105.37
C PRO A 339 9.70 -0.34 104.28
N PRO A 340 8.52 -0.95 104.02
CA PRO A 340 8.38 -2.02 103.03
C PRO A 340 8.65 -1.50 101.62
N THR A 341 9.47 -2.25 100.88
CA THR A 341 9.72 -2.04 99.46
C THR A 341 8.45 -2.32 98.66
N PHE A 342 7.77 -1.29 98.18
CA PHE A 342 6.80 -1.44 97.10
C PHE A 342 7.55 -1.64 95.78
N ARG A 343 7.41 -2.85 95.21
CA ARG A 343 7.67 -3.11 93.80
C ARG A 343 6.42 -2.69 93.02
N CYS A 344 6.58 -1.74 92.10
CA CYS A 344 5.77 -1.68 90.89
C CYS A 344 6.75 -1.71 89.72
#